data_AF-A0A2X0WWH7-F1
#
_entry.id   AF-A0A2X0WWH7-F1
#
_cell.length_a   1.000
_cell.length_b   1.000
_cell.length_c   1.000
_cell.angle_alpha   90.00
_cell.angle_beta   90.00
_cell.angle_gamma   90.00
#
_symmetry.space_group_name_H-M   'P 1'
#
loop_
_entity.id
_entity.type
_entity.pdbx_description
1 polymer ?
#
loop_
_entity_poly.entity_id
_entity_poly.type
_entity_poly.pdbx_seq_one_letter_code
_entity_poly.pdbx_strand_id
1 'polypeptide(L)'
;MLSFVDLLLISLASGGVFLLLLILVSFVLSARRTSALESTIEDLNSKITIQNATIDQLTAELSNLNSKLSNTQKTVSYLAKNQDDIIDSYEALKKKLSRLDNKQEEQQKLIVQNTPESQAIKQATALIRKGMTQEEVARRTNLNPTELEMLFAVTKKEMLKEKKEAAAAAAAAAAAAAAAAATAAKEQVKEAAAEPVQIQVQEDMSFTQPLPSAHKVAGRKARNAYGMGSSKSLISKNR
;
A
#
# COMPACT_ATOMS: atom_id res chain seq x y z
N MET A 1 -10.87 -118.06 26.76
CA MET A 1 -10.01 -117.50 25.70
C MET A 1 -10.90 -116.62 24.85
N LEU A 2 -10.68 -115.29 24.81
CA LEU A 2 -11.40 -114.46 23.84
C LEU A 2 -10.99 -114.91 22.43
N SER A 3 -11.97 -115.05 21.54
CA SER A 3 -11.71 -115.41 20.16
C SER A 3 -10.96 -114.28 19.46
N PHE A 4 -10.03 -114.60 18.57
CA PHE A 4 -9.29 -113.61 17.76
C PHE A 4 -10.23 -112.63 17.03
N VAL A 5 -11.42 -113.12 16.66
CA VAL A 5 -12.48 -112.33 16.02
C VAL A 5 -13.03 -111.23 16.94
N ASP A 6 -13.21 -111.50 18.24
CA ASP A 6 -13.70 -110.51 19.20
C ASP A 6 -12.66 -109.40 19.44
N LEU A 7 -11.37 -109.77 19.51
CA LEU A 7 -10.28 -108.79 19.63
C LEU A 7 -10.20 -107.88 18.39
N LEU A 8 -10.39 -108.47 17.20
CA LEU A 8 -10.41 -107.74 15.93
C LEU A 8 -11.62 -106.81 15.83
N LEU A 9 -12.81 -107.26 16.27
CA LEU A 9 -14.03 -106.45 16.28
C LEU A 9 -13.95 -105.30 17.30
N ILE A 10 -13.39 -105.53 18.49
CA ILE A 10 -13.11 -104.47 19.48
C ILE A 10 -12.08 -103.49 18.94
N SER A 11 -11.01 -103.96 18.29
CA SER A 11 -10.01 -103.08 17.66
C SER A 11 -10.62 -102.24 16.54
N LEU A 12 -11.50 -102.82 15.72
CA LEU A 12 -12.17 -102.11 14.64
C LEU A 12 -13.19 -101.08 15.16
N ALA A 13 -13.96 -101.46 16.19
CA ALA A 13 -14.90 -100.55 16.86
C ALA A 13 -14.16 -99.40 17.58
N SER A 14 -13.06 -99.70 18.28
CA SER A 14 -12.21 -98.69 18.92
C SER A 14 -11.57 -97.76 17.89
N GLY A 15 -11.08 -98.30 16.77
CA GLY A 15 -10.56 -97.51 15.65
C GLY A 15 -11.63 -96.61 15.03
N GLY A 16 -12.85 -97.12 14.84
CA GLY A 16 -13.98 -96.34 14.33
C GLY A 16 -14.40 -95.20 15.26
N VAL A 17 -14.46 -95.45 16.57
CA VAL A 17 -14.74 -94.42 17.58
C VAL A 17 -13.65 -93.35 17.60
N PHE A 18 -12.38 -93.74 17.50
CA PHE A 18 -11.26 -92.80 17.43
C PHE A 18 -11.33 -91.91 16.18
N LEU A 19 -11.68 -92.49 15.03
CA LEU A 19 -11.84 -91.75 13.77
C LEU A 19 -13.02 -90.76 13.86
N LEU A 20 -14.15 -91.18 14.45
CA LEU A 20 -15.31 -90.30 14.69
C LEU A 20 -14.91 -89.14 15.61
N LEU A 21 -14.14 -89.40 16.67
CA LEU A 21 -13.64 -88.36 17.58
C LEU A 21 -12.74 -87.37 16.84
N LEU A 22 -11.82 -87.84 15.99
CA LEU A 22 -10.99 -86.97 15.15
C LEU A 22 -11.80 -86.13 14.17
N ILE A 23 -12.84 -86.70 13.55
CA ILE A 23 -13.76 -85.95 12.68
C ILE A 23 -14.49 -84.87 13.50
N LEU A 24 -14.97 -85.20 14.69
CA LEU A 24 -15.67 -84.26 15.57
C LEU A 24 -14.76 -83.12 16.01
N VAL A 25 -13.52 -83.40 16.41
CA VAL A 25 -12.53 -82.38 16.76
C VAL A 25 -12.21 -81.49 15.55
N SER A 26 -12.03 -82.09 14.37
CA SER A 26 -11.79 -81.35 13.12
C SER A 26 -12.98 -80.45 12.76
N PHE A 27 -14.20 -80.94 12.94
CA PHE A 27 -15.43 -80.18 12.73
C PHE A 27 -15.54 -79.01 13.70
N VAL A 28 -15.27 -79.23 15.00
CA VAL A 28 -15.30 -78.18 16.03
C VAL A 28 -14.25 -77.11 15.76
N LEU A 29 -13.01 -77.50 15.41
CA LEU A 29 -11.96 -76.54 15.04
C LEU A 29 -12.35 -75.74 13.79
N SER A 30 -12.91 -76.42 12.79
CA SER A 30 -13.37 -75.77 11.56
C SER A 30 -14.50 -74.78 11.84
N ALA A 31 -15.51 -75.18 12.62
CA ALA A 31 -16.63 -74.31 13.01
C ALA A 31 -16.15 -73.08 13.79
N ARG A 32 -15.21 -73.26 14.74
CA ARG A 32 -14.63 -72.13 15.49
C ARG A 32 -13.86 -71.18 14.57
N ARG A 33 -13.10 -71.71 13.61
CA ARG A 33 -12.37 -70.90 12.64
C ARG A 33 -13.32 -70.12 11.72
N THR A 34 -14.39 -70.75 11.25
CA THR A 34 -15.42 -70.09 10.43
C THR A 34 -16.08 -68.96 11.21
N SER A 35 -16.50 -69.19 12.47
CA SER A 35 -17.11 -68.16 13.31
C SER A 35 -16.16 -66.96 13.56
N ALA A 36 -14.87 -67.23 13.79
CA ALA A 36 -13.88 -66.16 13.93
C ALA A 36 -13.72 -65.35 12.64
N LEU A 37 -13.68 -66.02 11.48
CA LEU A 37 -13.61 -65.36 10.18
C LEU A 37 -14.86 -64.52 9.90
N GLU A 38 -16.06 -65.05 10.19
CA GLU A 38 -17.33 -64.31 10.06
C GLU A 38 -17.33 -63.03 10.90
N SER A 39 -16.89 -63.12 12.16
CA SER A 39 -16.78 -61.94 13.03
C SER A 39 -15.80 -60.90 12.47
N THR A 40 -14.66 -61.34 11.92
CA THR A 40 -13.72 -60.39 11.28
C THR A 40 -14.29 -59.77 10.01
N ILE A 41 -15.05 -60.52 9.22
CA ILE A 41 -15.71 -60.01 8.01
C ILE A 41 -16.77 -58.97 8.40
N GLU A 42 -17.53 -59.20 9.46
CA GLU A 42 -18.53 -58.24 9.96
C GLU A 42 -17.89 -56.94 10.46
N ASP A 43 -16.80 -57.02 11.23
CA ASP A 43 -16.03 -55.85 11.67
C ASP A 43 -15.45 -55.06 10.48
N LEU A 44 -14.87 -55.76 9.49
CA LEU A 44 -14.35 -55.13 8.28
C LEU A 44 -15.46 -54.48 7.45
N ASN A 45 -16.61 -55.12 7.31
CA ASN A 45 -17.77 -54.55 6.62
C ASN A 45 -18.30 -53.30 7.33
N SER A 46 -18.35 -53.32 8.66
CA SER A 46 -18.71 -52.14 9.46
C SER A 46 -17.74 -50.98 9.24
N LYS A 47 -16.43 -51.26 9.20
CA LYS A 47 -15.41 -50.24 8.91
C LYS A 47 -15.56 -49.69 7.49
N ILE A 48 -15.84 -50.54 6.51
CA ILE A 48 -16.07 -50.12 5.12
C ILE A 48 -17.29 -49.22 5.01
N THR A 49 -18.41 -49.54 5.67
CA THR A 49 -19.61 -48.70 5.62
C THR A 49 -19.39 -47.34 6.26
N ILE A 50 -18.69 -47.28 7.40
CA ILE A 50 -18.31 -46.02 8.05
C ILE A 50 -17.40 -45.20 7.13
N GLN A 51 -16.37 -45.83 6.53
CA GLN A 51 -15.47 -45.14 5.61
C GLN A 51 -16.20 -44.59 4.39
N ASN A 52 -17.10 -45.37 3.78
CA ASN A 52 -17.91 -44.91 2.66
C ASN A 52 -18.79 -43.71 3.06
N ALA A 53 -19.43 -43.75 4.23
CA ALA A 53 -20.21 -42.62 4.72
C ALA A 53 -19.34 -41.36 4.91
N THR A 54 -18.10 -41.51 5.39
CA THR A 54 -17.17 -40.37 5.49
C THR A 54 -16.74 -39.83 4.12
N ILE A 55 -16.54 -40.71 3.14
CA ILE A 55 -16.21 -40.32 1.77
C ILE A 55 -17.37 -39.52 1.16
N ASP A 56 -18.61 -39.97 1.34
CA ASP A 56 -19.80 -39.27 0.85
C ASP A 56 -19.94 -37.88 1.48
N GLN A 57 -19.72 -37.77 2.79
CA GLN A 57 -19.73 -36.49 3.50
C GLN A 57 -18.66 -35.53 2.97
N LEU A 58 -17.41 -36.00 2.83
CA LEU A 58 -16.31 -35.20 2.30
C LEU A 58 -16.55 -34.79 0.85
N THR A 59 -17.15 -35.67 0.04
CA THR A 59 -17.50 -35.37 -1.35
C THR A 59 -18.58 -34.28 -1.44
N ALA A 60 -19.58 -34.34 -0.56
CA ALA A 60 -20.61 -33.30 -0.46
C ALA A 60 -20.03 -31.94 -0.01
N GLU A 61 -19.12 -31.97 0.98
CA GLU A 61 -18.42 -30.77 1.44
C GLU A 61 -17.55 -30.15 0.33
N LEU A 62 -16.81 -30.98 -0.41
CA LEU A 62 -15.98 -30.55 -1.53
C LEU A 62 -16.83 -29.90 -2.63
N SER A 63 -17.98 -30.50 -2.96
CA SER A 63 -18.95 -29.92 -3.92
C SER A 63 -19.46 -28.54 -3.46
N ASN A 64 -19.82 -28.40 -2.18
CA ASN A 64 -20.25 -27.12 -1.61
C ASN A 64 -19.12 -26.07 -1.64
N LEU A 65 -17.90 -26.45 -1.25
CA LEU A 65 -16.73 -25.57 -1.31
C LEU A 65 -16.43 -25.14 -2.75
N ASN A 66 -16.55 -26.04 -3.73
CA ASN A 66 -16.34 -25.72 -5.12
C ASN A 66 -17.40 -24.75 -5.67
N SER A 67 -18.66 -24.90 -5.26
CA SER A 67 -19.73 -23.94 -5.56
C SER A 67 -19.44 -22.55 -4.96
N LYS A 68 -19.01 -22.50 -3.69
CA LYS A 68 -18.58 -21.25 -3.05
C LYS A 68 -17.41 -20.61 -3.78
N LEU A 69 -16.41 -21.41 -4.17
CA LEU A 69 -15.26 -20.94 -4.93
C LEU A 69 -15.70 -20.32 -6.26
N SER A 70 -16.55 -21.01 -7.02
CA SER A 70 -17.13 -20.50 -8.28
C SER A 70 -17.85 -19.16 -8.09
N ASN A 71 -18.65 -19.03 -7.03
CA ASN A 71 -19.34 -17.78 -6.72
C ASN A 71 -18.37 -16.66 -6.34
N THR A 72 -17.35 -16.96 -5.51
CA THR A 72 -16.34 -15.96 -5.17
C THR A 72 -15.56 -15.50 -6.40
N GLN A 73 -15.22 -16.41 -7.31
CA GLN A 73 -14.54 -16.08 -8.56
C GLN A 73 -15.39 -15.16 -9.45
N LYS A 74 -16.70 -15.41 -9.54
CA LYS A 74 -17.64 -14.50 -10.23
C LYS A 74 -17.67 -13.12 -9.59
N THR A 75 -17.72 -13.03 -8.26
CA THR A 75 -17.71 -11.73 -7.57
C THR A 75 -16.40 -10.97 -7.78
N VAL A 76 -15.26 -11.66 -7.76
CA VAL A 76 -13.96 -11.05 -8.04
C VAL A 76 -13.90 -10.54 -9.47
N SER A 77 -14.37 -11.33 -10.44
CA SER A 77 -14.42 -10.90 -11.86
C SER A 77 -15.33 -9.68 -12.06
N TYR A 78 -16.48 -9.63 -11.36
CA TYR A 78 -17.38 -8.48 -11.41
C TYR A 78 -16.75 -7.22 -10.80
N LEU A 79 -16.09 -7.37 -9.64
CA LEU A 79 -15.39 -6.25 -8.99
C LEU A 79 -14.21 -5.73 -9.83
N ALA A 80 -13.46 -6.62 -10.47
CA ALA A 80 -12.38 -6.24 -11.38
C ALA A 80 -12.92 -5.41 -12.56
N LYS A 81 -14.02 -5.86 -13.18
CA LYS A 81 -14.68 -5.10 -14.25
C LYS A 81 -15.15 -3.73 -13.77
N ASN A 82 -15.80 -3.66 -12.62
CA ASN A 82 -16.23 -2.38 -12.05
C ASN A 82 -15.06 -1.45 -11.75
N GLN A 83 -13.91 -2.00 -11.33
CA GLN A 83 -12.69 -1.23 -11.11
C GLN A 83 -12.18 -0.63 -12.44
N ASP A 84 -12.17 -1.41 -13.53
CA ASP A 84 -11.79 -0.92 -14.85
C ASP A 84 -12.75 0.19 -15.33
N ASP A 85 -14.06 0.00 -15.17
CA ASP A 85 -15.07 1.01 -15.51
C ASP A 85 -14.87 2.32 -14.72
N ILE A 86 -14.51 2.23 -13.43
CA ILE A 86 -14.20 3.39 -12.59
C ILE A 86 -12.92 4.09 -13.07
N ILE A 87 -11.88 3.34 -13.42
CA ILE A 87 -10.63 3.89 -13.95
C ILE A 87 -10.89 4.66 -15.25
N ASP A 88 -11.65 4.08 -16.18
CA ASP A 88 -12.02 4.73 -17.43
C ASP A 88 -12.82 6.01 -17.19
N SER A 89 -13.77 5.97 -16.25
CA SER A 89 -14.54 7.15 -15.85
C SER A 89 -13.66 8.25 -15.27
N TYR A 90 -12.67 7.87 -14.45
CA TYR A 90 -11.71 8.78 -13.84
C TYR A 90 -10.82 9.44 -14.89
N GLU A 91 -10.31 8.68 -15.87
CA GLU A 91 -9.55 9.23 -16.98
C GLU A 91 -10.37 10.20 -17.83
N ALA A 92 -11.64 9.86 -18.11
CA ALA A 92 -12.55 10.74 -18.83
C ALA A 92 -12.81 12.05 -18.08
N LEU A 93 -13.02 11.97 -16.75
CA LEU A 93 -13.16 13.13 -15.86
C LEU A 93 -11.90 13.98 -15.86
N LYS A 94 -10.71 13.36 -15.74
CA LYS A 94 -9.43 14.05 -15.78
C LYS A 94 -9.23 14.82 -17.10
N LYS A 95 -9.54 14.18 -18.23
CA LYS A 95 -9.50 14.83 -19.56
C LYS A 95 -10.47 16.02 -19.64
N LYS A 96 -11.69 15.89 -19.08
CA LYS A 96 -12.65 17.00 -19.01
C LYS A 96 -12.12 18.15 -18.17
N LEU A 97 -11.54 17.86 -17.00
CA LEU A 97 -10.95 18.87 -16.11
C LEU A 97 -9.83 19.64 -16.81
N SER A 98 -8.89 18.94 -17.47
CA SER A 98 -7.82 19.62 -18.23
C SER A 98 -8.37 20.52 -19.36
N ARG A 99 -9.47 20.11 -20.00
CA ARG A 99 -10.14 20.97 -21.00
C ARG A 99 -10.77 22.21 -20.36
N LEU A 100 -11.33 22.09 -19.16
CA LEU A 100 -11.88 23.23 -18.42
C LEU A 100 -10.76 24.19 -17.98
N ASP A 101 -9.66 23.66 -17.44
CA ASP A 101 -8.52 24.48 -17.02
C ASP A 101 -7.95 25.29 -18.19
N ASN A 102 -7.78 24.66 -19.36
CA ASN A 102 -7.34 25.35 -20.57
C ASN A 102 -8.33 26.46 -20.98
N LYS A 103 -9.64 26.18 -20.94
CA LYS A 103 -10.67 27.20 -21.25
C LYS A 103 -10.66 28.34 -20.24
N GLN A 104 -10.43 28.05 -18.96
CA GLN A 104 -10.31 29.07 -17.92
C GLN A 104 -9.09 29.96 -18.19
N GLU A 105 -7.94 29.36 -18.52
CA GLU A 105 -6.73 30.11 -18.86
C GLU A 105 -6.93 30.99 -20.11
N GLU A 106 -7.57 30.45 -21.15
CA GLU A 106 -7.96 31.20 -22.34
C GLU A 106 -8.89 32.37 -22.01
N GLN A 107 -9.93 32.14 -21.22
CA GLN A 107 -10.84 33.20 -20.78
C GLN A 107 -10.11 34.25 -19.94
N GLN A 108 -9.19 33.85 -19.08
CA GLN A 108 -8.41 34.77 -18.27
C GLN A 108 -7.47 35.63 -19.12
N LYS A 109 -6.84 35.04 -20.14
CA LYS A 109 -6.06 35.78 -21.15
C LYS A 109 -6.94 36.77 -21.91
N LEU A 110 -8.13 36.34 -22.35
CA LEU A 110 -9.08 37.21 -23.04
C LEU A 110 -9.56 38.37 -22.17
N ILE A 111 -9.86 38.13 -20.89
CA ILE A 111 -10.21 39.20 -19.94
C ILE A 111 -9.04 40.18 -19.82
N VAL A 112 -7.82 39.70 -19.57
CA VAL A 112 -6.65 40.57 -19.45
C VAL A 112 -6.36 41.36 -20.74
N GLN A 113 -6.60 40.78 -21.92
CA GLN A 113 -6.39 41.45 -23.21
C GLN A 113 -7.50 42.44 -23.58
N ASN A 114 -8.77 42.07 -23.39
CA ASN A 114 -9.94 42.85 -23.77
C ASN A 114 -10.41 43.83 -22.70
N THR A 115 -9.79 43.89 -21.52
CA THR A 115 -10.05 44.98 -20.58
C THR A 115 -9.28 46.21 -21.09
N PRO A 116 -9.95 47.22 -21.72
CA PRO A 116 -9.26 48.38 -22.30
C PRO A 116 -8.52 49.18 -21.24
N GLU A 117 -9.06 49.21 -20.02
CA GLU A 117 -8.44 49.79 -18.84
C GLU A 117 -7.10 49.11 -18.54
N SER A 118 -6.95 47.79 -18.73
CA SER A 118 -5.67 47.11 -18.43
C SER A 118 -4.53 47.58 -19.33
N GLN A 119 -4.78 47.79 -20.63
CA GLN A 119 -3.74 48.29 -21.53
C GLN A 119 -3.42 49.76 -21.26
N ALA A 120 -4.46 50.59 -21.08
CA ALA A 120 -4.29 52.00 -20.81
C ALA A 120 -3.62 52.24 -19.44
N ILE A 121 -3.98 51.46 -18.42
CA ILE A 121 -3.35 51.44 -17.09
C ILE A 121 -1.90 50.98 -17.17
N LYS A 122 -1.58 49.94 -17.94
CA LYS A 122 -0.19 49.47 -18.13
C LYS A 122 0.67 50.52 -18.81
N GLN A 123 0.15 51.17 -19.85
CA GLN A 123 0.83 52.27 -20.53
C GLN A 123 1.00 53.45 -19.57
N ALA A 124 -0.06 53.88 -18.89
CA ALA A 124 0.00 54.95 -17.90
C ALA A 124 1.03 54.66 -16.79
N THR A 125 1.02 53.45 -16.22
CA THR A 125 1.99 53.01 -15.20
C THR A 125 3.42 53.06 -15.72
N ALA A 126 3.67 52.61 -16.95
CA ALA A 126 4.99 52.69 -17.58
C ALA A 126 5.44 54.14 -17.82
N LEU A 127 4.53 55.03 -18.20
CA LEU A 127 4.81 56.45 -18.39
C LEU A 127 5.08 57.16 -17.05
N ILE A 128 4.34 56.82 -15.99
CA ILE A 128 4.55 57.33 -14.62
C ILE A 128 5.92 56.90 -14.08
N ARG A 129 6.31 55.64 -14.28
CA ARG A 129 7.64 55.14 -13.88
C ARG A 129 8.79 55.84 -14.65
N LYS A 130 8.53 56.32 -15.86
CA LYS A 130 9.46 57.16 -16.65
C LYS A 130 9.51 58.62 -16.17
N GLY A 131 8.70 59.01 -15.18
CA GLY A 131 8.71 60.34 -14.56
C GLY A 131 7.86 61.40 -15.26
N MET A 132 6.93 61.01 -16.13
CA MET A 132 6.00 61.96 -16.77
C MET A 132 4.99 62.54 -15.78
N THR A 133 4.53 63.77 -16.05
CA THR A 133 3.53 64.48 -15.24
C THR A 133 2.12 63.96 -15.53
N GLN A 134 1.19 64.16 -14.59
CA GLN A 134 -0.20 63.69 -14.70
C GLN A 134 -0.89 64.16 -15.98
N GLU A 135 -0.64 65.40 -16.39
CA GLU A 135 -1.21 65.97 -17.61
C GLU A 135 -0.68 65.31 -18.90
N GLU A 136 0.59 64.91 -18.92
CA GLU A 136 1.19 64.30 -20.09
C GLU A 136 0.78 62.82 -20.24
N VAL A 137 0.58 62.13 -19.12
CA VAL A 137 0.00 60.78 -19.11
C VAL A 137 -1.47 60.83 -19.52
N ALA A 138 -2.26 61.79 -19.01
CA ALA A 138 -3.66 61.99 -19.39
C ALA A 138 -3.86 62.30 -20.89
N ARG A 139 -2.90 62.99 -21.53
CA ARG A 139 -2.96 63.25 -22.99
C ARG A 139 -2.63 62.02 -23.84
N ARG A 140 -1.84 61.09 -23.31
CA ARG A 140 -1.40 59.88 -24.03
C ARG A 140 -2.25 58.66 -23.73
N THR A 141 -3.03 58.69 -22.65
CA THR A 141 -3.90 57.61 -22.24
C THR A 141 -5.30 58.14 -21.99
N ASN A 142 -6.33 57.51 -22.55
CA ASN A 142 -7.73 57.91 -22.38
C ASN A 142 -8.30 57.52 -20.98
N LEU A 143 -7.51 57.66 -19.91
CA LEU A 143 -7.96 57.37 -18.54
C LEU A 143 -8.67 58.57 -17.92
N ASN A 144 -9.61 58.29 -17.02
CA ASN A 144 -10.30 59.31 -16.24
C ASN A 144 -9.32 60.00 -15.27
N PRO A 145 -9.36 61.33 -15.07
CA PRO A 145 -8.52 62.05 -14.11
C PRO A 145 -8.46 61.44 -12.71
N THR A 146 -9.59 60.94 -12.18
CA THR A 146 -9.66 60.31 -10.84
C THR A 146 -8.89 58.99 -10.79
N GLU A 147 -8.92 58.21 -11.86
CA GLU A 147 -8.19 56.93 -11.97
C GLU A 147 -6.69 57.17 -12.07
N LEU A 148 -6.28 58.20 -12.80
CA LEU A 148 -4.88 58.63 -12.92
C LEU A 148 -4.30 59.07 -11.58
N GLU A 149 -5.04 59.84 -10.78
CA GLU A 149 -4.58 60.25 -9.46
C GLU A 149 -4.33 59.04 -8.54
N MET A 150 -5.26 58.10 -8.51
CA MET A 150 -5.08 56.85 -7.77
C MET A 150 -3.90 56.04 -8.32
N LEU A 151 -3.74 55.95 -9.64
CA LEU A 151 -2.61 55.25 -10.26
C LEU A 151 -1.27 55.87 -9.84
N PHE A 152 -1.14 57.19 -9.89
CA PHE A 152 0.06 57.91 -9.47
C PHE A 152 0.35 57.68 -7.98
N ALA A 153 -0.68 57.69 -7.12
CA ALA A 153 -0.52 57.42 -5.69
C ALA A 153 -0.04 55.98 -5.43
N VAL A 154 -0.65 54.99 -6.08
CA VAL A 154 -0.30 53.57 -5.94
C VAL A 154 1.11 53.31 -6.48
N THR A 155 1.42 53.76 -7.69
CA THR A 155 2.73 53.57 -8.32
C THR A 155 3.85 54.29 -7.57
N LYS A 156 3.61 55.50 -7.05
CA LYS A 156 4.56 56.20 -6.18
C LYS A 156 4.82 55.43 -4.89
N LYS A 157 3.77 54.85 -4.28
CA LYS A 157 3.89 54.01 -3.08
C LYS A 157 4.68 52.73 -3.36
N GLU A 158 4.46 52.09 -4.50
CA GLU A 158 5.23 50.93 -4.96
C GLU A 158 6.70 51.29 -5.20
N MET A 159 6.99 52.35 -5.96
CA MET A 159 8.38 52.79 -6.19
C MET A 159 9.10 53.15 -4.90
N LEU A 160 8.41 53.71 -3.90
CA LEU A 160 8.99 53.96 -2.58
C LEU A 160 9.27 52.67 -1.82
N LYS A 161 8.41 51.66 -1.95
CA LYS A 161 8.62 50.33 -1.36
C LYS A 161 9.81 49.63 -2.01
N GLU A 162 9.87 49.60 -3.34
CA GLU A 162 10.99 49.07 -4.11
C GLU A 162 12.31 49.78 -3.77
N LYS A 163 12.30 51.12 -3.64
CA LYS A 163 13.48 51.88 -3.20
C LYS A 163 13.91 51.54 -1.77
N LYS A 164 12.97 51.35 -0.85
CA LYS A 164 13.28 50.95 0.53
C LYS A 164 13.84 49.53 0.60
N GLU A 165 13.28 48.61 -0.19
CA GLU A 165 13.76 47.23 -0.29
C GLU A 165 15.14 47.17 -0.96
N ALA A 166 15.37 47.95 -2.02
CA ALA A 166 16.67 48.08 -2.67
C ALA A 166 17.72 48.74 -1.75
N ALA A 167 17.34 49.76 -0.96
CA ALA A 167 18.21 50.39 0.02
C ALA A 167 18.52 49.45 1.20
N ALA A 168 17.54 48.65 1.64
CA ALA A 168 17.76 47.63 2.67
C ALA A 168 18.67 46.50 2.16
N ALA A 169 18.50 46.07 0.91
CA ALA A 169 19.38 45.09 0.28
C ALA A 169 20.80 45.64 0.08
N ALA A 170 20.95 46.91 -0.33
CA ALA A 170 22.25 47.57 -0.44
C ALA A 170 22.92 47.79 0.92
N ALA A 171 22.16 48.15 1.96
CA ALA A 171 22.66 48.27 3.33
C ALA A 171 23.06 46.90 3.92
N ALA A 172 22.30 45.85 3.64
CA ALA A 172 22.65 44.47 4.02
C ALA A 172 23.91 44.00 3.29
N ALA A 173 24.07 44.30 2.00
CA ALA A 173 25.28 44.00 1.23
C ALA A 173 26.49 44.80 1.73
N ALA A 174 26.33 46.08 2.07
CA ALA A 174 27.38 46.91 2.65
C ALA A 174 27.77 46.46 4.07
N ALA A 175 26.80 46.05 4.89
CA ALA A 175 27.05 45.48 6.21
C ALA A 175 27.74 44.11 6.13
N ALA A 176 27.40 43.28 5.15
CA ALA A 176 28.09 42.02 4.87
C ALA A 176 29.54 42.27 4.39
N ALA A 177 29.77 43.27 3.54
CA ALA A 177 31.12 43.67 3.12
C ALA A 177 31.96 44.26 4.26
N ALA A 178 31.35 45.05 5.16
CA ALA A 178 32.01 45.58 6.35
C ALA A 178 32.31 44.49 7.39
N ALA A 179 31.43 43.50 7.55
CA ALA A 179 31.67 42.33 8.39
C ALA A 179 32.82 41.47 7.83
N ALA A 180 32.89 41.28 6.51
CA ALA A 180 33.99 40.58 5.84
C ALA A 180 35.35 41.33 5.99
N ALA A 181 35.33 42.67 5.95
CA ALA A 181 36.52 43.48 6.21
C ALA A 181 36.95 43.45 7.69
N ALA A 182 36.01 43.37 8.63
CA ALA A 182 36.29 43.25 10.06
C ALA A 182 36.82 41.88 10.46
N THR A 183 36.42 40.80 9.77
CA THR A 183 37.03 39.47 9.93
C THR A 183 38.47 39.43 9.41
N ALA A 184 38.76 40.09 8.28
CA ALA A 184 40.13 40.22 7.76
C ALA A 184 41.05 41.06 8.67
N ALA A 185 40.52 42.08 9.33
CA ALA A 185 41.30 42.89 10.29
C ALA A 185 41.57 42.17 11.63
N LYS A 186 40.71 41.21 12.03
CA LYS A 186 40.96 40.37 13.22
C LYS A 186 41.98 39.26 12.98
N GLU A 187 42.22 38.89 11.72
CA GLU A 187 43.21 37.89 11.34
C GLU A 187 44.64 38.45 11.41
N GLN A 188 44.83 39.75 11.15
CA GLN A 188 46.14 40.43 11.29
C GLN A 188 46.55 40.75 12.74
N VAL A 189 45.69 40.55 13.74
CA VAL A 189 46.03 40.74 15.18
C VAL A 189 46.35 39.43 15.88
N LYS A 190 46.12 38.27 15.24
CA LYS A 190 46.46 36.95 15.79
C LYS A 190 47.75 36.35 15.23
N GLU A 191 48.38 36.99 14.26
CA GLU A 191 49.66 36.55 13.65
C GLU A 191 50.87 37.20 14.33
N ALA A 192 50.93 37.13 15.66
CA ALA A 192 52.10 37.58 16.45
C ALA A 192 52.32 36.78 17.75
N ALA A 193 51.76 35.57 17.88
CA ALA A 193 52.11 34.67 18.97
C ALA A 193 51.86 33.19 18.63
N ALA A 194 52.95 32.54 18.20
CA ALA A 194 53.29 31.13 18.40
C ALA A 194 52.43 30.01 17.75
N GLU A 195 53.00 29.47 16.69
CA GLU A 195 53.00 28.07 16.21
C GLU A 195 53.20 26.97 17.31
N PRO A 196 53.03 25.64 17.04
CA PRO A 196 52.37 24.99 15.88
C PRO A 196 51.57 23.68 16.19
N VAL A 197 51.04 23.14 15.08
CA VAL A 197 50.87 21.72 14.62
C VAL A 197 49.49 21.02 14.70
N GLN A 198 49.11 20.54 13.51
CA GLN A 198 48.21 19.43 13.08
C GLN A 198 46.77 19.86 12.72
N ILE A 199 46.53 20.24 11.46
CA ILE A 199 46.19 19.38 10.30
C ILE A 199 44.96 18.49 10.56
N GLN A 200 43.80 18.88 10.03
CA GLN A 200 43.05 18.09 9.03
C GLN A 200 41.89 18.91 8.43
N VAL A 201 42.06 19.14 7.12
CA VAL A 201 41.07 19.37 6.05
C VAL A 201 40.15 18.13 5.99
N GLN A 202 38.83 18.13 5.83
CA GLN A 202 37.89 18.65 4.82
C GLN A 202 36.50 18.25 5.40
N GLU A 203 35.37 18.95 5.22
CA GLU A 203 34.60 18.94 3.98
C GLU A 203 33.63 20.13 3.97
N ASP A 204 33.67 20.83 2.84
CA ASP A 204 32.76 21.87 2.42
C ASP A 204 31.54 21.25 1.71
N MET A 205 30.38 21.87 1.93
CA MET A 205 29.39 22.27 0.91
C MET A 205 28.73 21.12 0.08
N SER A 206 27.42 21.05 -0.14
CA SER A 206 26.35 22.04 -0.09
C SER A 206 25.05 21.39 -0.59
N PHE A 207 23.96 22.13 -0.36
CA PHE A 207 22.82 22.32 -1.26
C PHE A 207 21.49 21.59 -0.99
N THR A 208 20.50 22.47 -0.87
CA THR A 208 19.07 22.39 -0.57
C THR A 208 18.20 21.79 -1.68
N GLN A 209 17.11 21.09 -1.33
CA GLN A 209 15.70 21.44 -1.66
C GLN A 209 14.67 20.41 -1.10
N PRO A 210 13.36 20.76 -0.98
CA PRO A 210 12.44 20.16 -0.01
C PRO A 210 11.36 19.17 -0.54
N LEU A 211 10.79 18.39 0.41
CA LEU A 211 9.56 17.55 0.43
C LEU A 211 9.61 16.17 -0.28
N PRO A 212 8.96 15.09 0.26
CA PRO A 212 7.58 15.10 0.78
C PRO A 212 7.36 14.42 2.15
N SER A 213 6.17 14.69 2.70
CA SER A 213 5.63 14.16 3.95
C SER A 213 5.67 12.62 4.02
N ALA A 214 6.45 12.09 4.97
CA ALA A 214 6.45 10.68 5.31
C ALA A 214 5.07 10.26 5.86
N HIS A 215 4.45 9.27 5.22
CA HIS A 215 3.27 8.58 5.75
C HIS A 215 3.58 8.04 7.15
N LYS A 216 2.88 8.55 8.17
CA LYS A 216 2.96 8.04 9.54
C LYS A 216 2.43 6.61 9.55
N VAL A 217 3.34 5.64 9.54
CA VAL A 217 3.03 4.24 9.83
C VAL A 217 2.51 4.19 11.27
N ALA A 218 1.23 3.84 11.43
CA ALA A 218 0.63 3.70 12.76
C ALA A 218 1.43 2.69 13.60
N GLY A 219 1.86 3.10 14.79
CA GLY A 219 2.65 2.26 15.69
C GLY A 219 1.94 0.93 15.98
N ARG A 220 2.71 -0.13 16.23
CA ARG A 220 2.22 -1.51 16.46
C ARG A 220 1.01 -1.62 17.40
N LYS A 221 0.89 -0.70 18.37
CA LYS A 221 -0.23 -0.63 19.32
C LYS A 221 -1.58 -0.29 18.66
N ALA A 222 -1.59 0.56 17.63
CA ALA A 222 -2.79 0.91 16.87
C ALA A 222 -3.24 -0.21 15.92
N ARG A 223 -2.30 -0.98 15.34
CA ARG A 223 -2.63 -2.12 14.47
C ARG A 223 -3.41 -3.23 15.18
N ASN A 224 -3.16 -3.42 16.48
CA ASN A 224 -3.86 -4.42 17.30
C ASN A 224 -5.26 -3.96 17.74
N ALA A 225 -5.49 -2.65 17.91
CA ALA A 225 -6.79 -2.11 18.28
C ALA A 225 -7.84 -2.20 17.16
N TYR A 226 -7.39 -2.18 15.89
CA TYR A 226 -8.26 -2.24 14.71
C TYR A 226 -8.26 -3.61 14.01
N GLY A 227 -7.80 -4.69 14.68
CA GLY A 227 -7.99 -6.06 14.21
C GLY A 227 -7.26 -6.44 12.91
N MET A 228 -6.25 -5.68 12.49
CA MET A 228 -5.50 -5.92 11.23
C MET A 228 -4.18 -6.70 11.42
N GLY A 229 -4.02 -7.41 12.55
CA GLY A 229 -2.88 -8.30 12.81
C GLY A 229 -3.18 -9.74 12.43
N SER A 230 -2.60 -10.19 11.32
CA SER A 230 -2.71 -11.54 10.74
C SER A 230 -2.50 -12.70 11.73
N SER A 231 -3.48 -13.61 11.70
CA SER A 231 -3.37 -15.08 11.72
C SER A 231 -2.02 -15.73 12.07
N LYS A 232 -1.93 -16.35 13.26
CA LYS A 232 -1.14 -17.57 13.51
C LYS A 232 -1.43 -18.12 14.90
N SER A 233 -2.25 -19.18 14.98
CA SER A 233 -2.26 -20.12 16.11
C SER A 233 -3.16 -21.32 15.78
N LEU A 234 -2.68 -22.25 14.94
CA LEU A 234 -3.10 -23.66 14.97
C LEU A 234 -1.98 -24.53 14.36
N ILE A 235 -0.79 -24.48 14.95
CA ILE A 235 0.23 -25.53 14.79
C ILE A 235 0.83 -25.78 16.18
N SER A 236 0.25 -26.73 16.91
CA SER A 236 0.98 -27.78 17.65
C SER A 236 0.01 -28.53 18.55
N LYS A 237 -0.32 -29.77 18.18
CA LYS A 237 -0.56 -30.86 19.13
C LYS A 237 -0.47 -32.17 18.36
N ASN A 238 0.76 -32.64 18.22
CA ASN A 238 1.09 -34.05 18.03
C ASN A 238 2.39 -34.29 18.80
N ARG A 239 2.24 -34.75 20.04
CA ARG A 239 3.12 -35.66 20.77
C ARG A 239 2.28 -36.32 21.84
#